data_AF-C0D2U9-F1
#
_entry.id   AF-C0D2U9-F1
#
_cell.length_a   1.000
_cell.length_b   1.000
_cell.length_c   1.000
_cell.angle_alpha   90.00
_cell.angle_beta   90.00
_cell.angle_gamma   90.00
#
_symmetry.space_group_name_H-M   'P 1'
#
loop_
_entity.id
_entity.type
_entity.pdbx_description
1 polymer ?
#
loop_
_entity_poly.entity_id
_entity_poly.type
_entity_poly.pdbx_seq_one_letter_code
_entity_poly.pdbx_strand_id
1 'polypeptide(L)'
;TTFYAIIYPDQKRRTCVITYEPFWRTLKESEESTYTLIYKHHISSSTIDRLRNDKPINTTTINDLCRILNCDIQEVMRYTPSDRDQKL
;
A
#
# COMPACT_ATOMS: atom_id res chain seq x y z
N THR A 1 4.45 -20.94 8.64
CA THR A 1 3.38 -20.27 9.43
C THR A 1 3.91 -19.27 10.48
N THR A 2 5.22 -19.17 10.69
CA THR A 2 5.84 -18.24 11.68
C THR A 2 6.51 -17.01 11.06
N PHE A 3 6.65 -16.95 9.73
CA PHE A 3 7.33 -15.83 9.04
C PHE A 3 6.50 -14.53 8.96
N TYR A 4 5.17 -14.63 8.92
CA TYR A 4 4.30 -13.45 8.84
C TYR A 4 4.29 -12.61 10.13
N ALA A 5 4.56 -13.23 11.29
CA ALA A 5 4.53 -12.53 12.59
C ALA A 5 5.74 -11.61 12.84
N ILE A 6 6.84 -11.74 12.08
CA ILE A 6 8.06 -10.94 12.27
C ILE A 6 8.02 -9.63 11.46
N ILE A 7 7.22 -9.56 10.38
CA ILE A 7 7.07 -8.34 9.57
C ILE A 7 5.93 -7.43 10.08
N TYR A 8 4.99 -7.96 10.86
CA TYR A 8 3.88 -7.18 11.45
C TYR A 8 3.92 -7.13 12.99
N PRO A 9 5.02 -6.71 13.65
CA PRO A 9 4.94 -6.29 15.03
C PRO A 9 4.36 -4.87 15.06
N ASP A 10 3.45 -4.60 16.00
CA ASP A 10 2.93 -3.26 16.34
C ASP A 10 1.62 -2.82 15.64
N GLN A 11 0.51 -3.45 16.04
CA GLN A 11 -0.82 -2.81 16.03
C GLN A 11 -0.95 -1.79 17.18
N LYS A 12 -0.05 -0.82 17.29
CA LYS A 12 -0.15 0.23 18.31
C LYS A 12 -0.29 1.60 17.66
N ARG A 13 -1.53 2.09 17.67
CA ARG A 13 -2.01 3.40 17.18
C ARG A 13 -1.99 3.58 15.66
N ARG A 14 -2.96 3.01 14.95
CA ARG A 14 -3.32 3.53 13.62
C ARG A 14 -4.63 4.29 13.73
N THR A 15 -4.53 5.62 13.57
CA THR A 15 -5.61 6.43 12.98
C THR A 15 -6.08 5.67 11.76
N CYS A 16 -7.33 5.21 11.71
CA CYS A 16 -7.76 4.61 10.47
C CYS A 16 -7.92 5.72 9.44
N VAL A 17 -7.18 5.45 8.40
CA VAL A 17 -6.83 6.25 7.25
C VAL A 17 -6.61 5.14 6.23
N ILE A 18 -6.94 5.37 4.97
CA ILE A 18 -6.75 4.42 3.89
C ILE A 18 -5.42 3.66 4.05
N THR A 19 -5.51 2.32 4.13
CA THR A 19 -4.35 1.44 4.31
C THR A 19 -3.92 0.86 2.97
N TYR A 20 -2.61 0.69 2.77
CA TYR A 20 -2.06 0.03 1.57
C TYR A 20 -1.59 -1.40 1.86
N GLU A 21 -2.14 -2.05 2.89
CA GLU A 21 -1.87 -3.47 3.15
C GLU A 21 -2.17 -4.37 1.93
N PRO A 22 -3.30 -4.20 1.20
CA PRO A 22 -3.58 -4.99 0.01
C PRO A 22 -2.47 -4.87 -1.04
N PHE A 23 -1.96 -3.65 -1.28
CA PHE A 23 -0.88 -3.42 -2.25
C PHE A 23 0.35 -4.29 -1.99
N TRP A 24 0.78 -4.41 -0.73
CA TRP A 24 1.95 -5.23 -0.38
C TRP A 24 1.70 -6.73 -0.54
N ARG A 25 0.44 -7.17 -0.47
CA ARG A 25 0.04 -8.54 -0.76
C ARG A 25 0.08 -8.80 -2.25
N THR A 26 -0.57 -7.94 -3.03
CA THR A 26 -0.56 -7.98 -4.50
C THR A 26 0.86 -7.95 -5.07
N LEU A 27 1.71 -7.09 -4.52
CA LEU A 27 3.12 -7.02 -4.91
C LEU A 27 3.86 -8.34 -4.67
N LYS A 28 3.59 -9.03 -3.56
CA LYS A 28 4.20 -10.35 -3.25
C LYS A 28 3.68 -11.47 -4.14
N GLU A 29 2.44 -11.36 -4.61
CA GLU A 29 1.82 -12.34 -5.50
C GLU A 29 2.19 -12.11 -6.97
N SER A 30 2.61 -10.88 -7.31
CA SER A 30 3.14 -10.52 -8.62
C SER A 30 4.63 -10.84 -8.81
N GLU A 31 5.09 -10.79 -10.06
CA GLU A 31 6.52 -10.89 -10.42
C GLU A 31 7.29 -9.58 -10.17
N GLU A 32 6.58 -8.50 -9.82
CA GLU A 32 7.14 -7.17 -9.65
C GLU A 32 7.64 -6.97 -8.20
N SER A 33 8.75 -6.26 -8.04
CA SER A 33 9.32 -5.95 -6.72
C SER A 33 9.35 -4.44 -6.50
N THR A 34 9.56 -4.00 -5.26
CA THR A 34 9.78 -2.57 -4.98
C THR A 34 10.92 -1.98 -5.80
N TYR A 35 11.98 -2.77 -6.04
CA TYR A 35 13.07 -2.38 -6.93
C TYR A 35 12.57 -2.19 -8.36
N THR A 36 11.81 -3.15 -8.88
CA THR A 36 11.27 -3.08 -10.24
C THR A 36 10.33 -1.89 -10.41
N LEU A 37 9.49 -1.58 -9.41
CA LEU A 37 8.65 -0.39 -9.40
C LEU A 37 9.47 0.91 -9.52
N ILE A 38 10.59 1.02 -8.81
CA ILE A 38 11.44 2.22 -8.82
C ILE A 38 12.21 2.35 -10.14
N TYR A 39 12.84 1.26 -10.59
CA TYR A 39 13.80 1.32 -11.70
C TYR A 39 13.18 1.05 -13.07
N LYS A 40 12.18 0.16 -13.17
CA LYS A 40 11.51 -0.19 -14.44
C LYS A 40 10.28 0.66 -14.70
N HIS A 41 9.49 0.92 -13.64
CA HIS A 41 8.22 1.66 -13.75
C HIS A 41 8.32 3.12 -13.30
N HIS A 42 9.52 3.60 -12.98
CA HIS A 42 9.82 4.98 -12.59
C HIS A 42 8.96 5.52 -11.43
N ILE A 43 8.49 4.64 -10.55
CA ILE A 43 7.82 5.05 -9.33
C ILE A 43 8.84 5.69 -8.40
N SER A 44 8.59 6.93 -7.98
CA SER A 44 9.53 7.63 -7.11
C SER A 44 9.71 6.88 -5.78
N SER A 45 10.93 6.85 -5.24
CA SER A 45 11.18 6.26 -3.91
C SER A 45 10.31 6.93 -2.84
N SER A 46 10.00 8.22 -3.00
CA SER A 46 9.11 8.94 -2.10
C SER A 46 7.68 8.40 -2.10
N THR A 47 7.19 7.91 -3.24
CA THR A 47 5.88 7.26 -3.36
C THR A 47 5.87 5.93 -2.62
N ILE A 48 6.92 5.13 -2.76
CA ILE A 48 7.08 3.87 -2.03
C ILE A 48 7.12 4.14 -0.51
N ASP A 49 7.83 5.16 -0.06
CA ASP A 49 7.88 5.51 1.36
C ASP A 49 6.53 6.03 1.87
N ARG A 50 5.74 6.69 1.03
CA ARG A 50 4.35 7.06 1.38
C ARG A 50 3.47 5.82 1.55
N LEU A 51 3.57 4.83 0.66
CA LEU A 51 2.84 3.57 0.75
C LEU A 51 3.20 2.78 2.02
N ARG A 52 4.47 2.82 2.44
CA ARG A 52 4.92 2.17 3.70
C ARG A 52 4.34 2.82 4.95
N ASN A 53 4.09 4.12 4.90
CA ASN A 53 3.62 4.91 6.04
C ASN A 53 2.11 5.23 5.96
N ASP A 54 1.35 4.52 5.11
CA ASP A 54 -0.08 4.77 4.89
C ASP A 54 -0.41 6.26 4.64
N LYS A 55 0.48 6.96 3.92
CA LYS A 55 0.32 8.39 3.62
C LYS A 55 -0.59 8.59 2.40
N PRO A 56 -1.29 9.73 2.30
CA PRO A 56 -2.05 10.07 1.11
C PRO A 56 -1.17 10.15 -0.14
N ILE A 57 -1.66 9.52 -1.21
CA ILE A 57 -1.13 9.60 -2.57
C ILE A 57 -2.25 10.07 -3.51
N ASN A 58 -1.88 10.52 -4.70
CA ASN A 58 -2.86 10.92 -5.70
C ASN A 58 -3.50 9.70 -6.37
N THR A 59 -4.70 9.90 -6.93
CA THR A 59 -5.43 8.86 -7.65
C THR A 59 -4.75 8.45 -8.96
N THR A 60 -3.94 9.33 -9.56
CA THR A 60 -3.14 9.01 -10.75
C THR A 60 -2.08 7.96 -10.45
N THR A 61 -1.39 8.05 -9.31
CA THR A 61 -0.43 7.02 -8.86
C THR A 61 -1.14 5.69 -8.64
N ILE A 62 -2.33 5.71 -8.04
CA ILE A 62 -3.12 4.48 -7.83
C ILE A 62 -3.46 3.84 -9.18
N ASN A 63 -3.89 4.63 -10.16
CA ASN A 63 -4.13 4.16 -11.52
C ASN A 63 -2.89 3.51 -12.15
N ASP A 64 -1.72 4.15 -12.01
CA ASP A 64 -0.47 3.61 -12.54
C ASP A 64 -0.10 2.29 -11.86
N LEU A 65 -0.25 2.18 -10.54
CA LEU A 65 -0.04 0.94 -9.79
C LEU A 65 -1.00 -0.17 -10.24
N CYS A 66 -2.28 0.15 -10.45
CA CYS A 66 -3.26 -0.81 -10.95
C CYS A 66 -2.88 -1.33 -12.34
N ARG A 67 -2.39 -0.45 -13.22
CA ARG A 67 -1.93 -0.81 -14.57
C ARG A 67 -0.66 -1.66 -14.57
N ILE A 68 0.28 -1.36 -13.66
CA ILE A 68 1.54 -2.09 -13.54
C ILE A 68 1.31 -3.50 -12.99
N LEU A 69 0.50 -3.60 -11.94
CA LEU A 69 0.21 -4.87 -11.26
C LEU A 69 -0.96 -5.64 -11.89
N ASN A 70 -1.63 -5.05 -12.88
CA ASN A 70 -2.83 -5.57 -13.53
C ASN A 70 -3.89 -6.04 -12.52
N CYS A 71 -4.21 -5.16 -11.57
CA CYS A 71 -5.06 -5.44 -10.41
C CYS A 71 -6.14 -4.38 -10.23
N ASP A 72 -7.17 -4.71 -9.46
CA ASP A 72 -8.23 -3.76 -9.11
C ASP A 72 -7.82 -2.82 -7.95
N ILE A 73 -8.51 -1.69 -7.84
CA ILE A 73 -8.22 -0.67 -6.82
C ILE A 73 -8.29 -1.22 -5.37
N GLN A 74 -9.12 -2.23 -5.14
CA GLN A 74 -9.29 -2.89 -3.84
C GLN A 74 -8.07 -3.74 -3.45
N GLU A 75 -7.29 -4.16 -4.44
CA GLU A 75 -6.04 -4.90 -4.28
C GLU A 75 -4.86 -3.95 -4.03
N VAL A 76 -5.06 -2.64 -4.17
CA VAL A 76 -4.05 -1.62 -3.84
C VAL A 76 -4.33 -0.99 -2.48
N MET A 77 -5.58 -0.63 -2.18
CA MET A 77 -5.92 0.07 -0.95
C MET A 77 -7.24 -0.39 -0.33
N ARG A 78 -7.33 -0.24 0.98
CA ARG A 78 -8.52 -0.58 1.76
C ARG A 78 -8.82 0.52 2.77
N TYR A 79 -10.07 0.96 2.77
CA TYR A 79 -10.61 1.75 3.87
C TYR A 79 -10.86 0.86 5.09
N THR A 80 -10.33 1.28 6.23
CA THR A 80 -10.60 0.69 7.54
C THR A 80 -11.23 1.78 8.41
N PRO A 81 -12.34 1.55 9.11
CA PRO A 81 -12.98 2.57 9.95
C PRO A 81 -12.19 2.88 11.22
N SER A 82 -12.09 4.14 11.65
CA SER A 82 -11.47 4.56 12.93
C SER A 82 -12.28 5.55 13.73
N ASP A 83 -12.10 5.47 15.04
CA ASP A 83 -12.66 6.42 16.01
C ASP A 83 -12.06 7.84 15.90
N ARG A 84 -10.98 8.01 15.12
CA ARG A 84 -10.31 9.29 14.82
C ARG A 84 -10.68 9.86 13.46
N ASP A 85 -11.60 9.22 12.73
CA ASP A 85 -12.07 9.72 11.44
C ASP A 85 -12.78 11.05 11.64
N GLN A 86 -12.71 11.93 10.64
CA GLN A 86 -13.46 13.18 10.69
C GLN A 86 -14.94 12.86 10.83
N LYS A 87 -15.58 13.38 11.88
CA LYS A 87 -17.03 13.24 12.07
C LYS A 87 -17.73 13.92 10.89
N LEU A 88 -18.51 13.14 10.16
CA LEU A 88 -19.36 13.57 9.05
C LEU A 88 -20.65 14.22 9.57
#